data_AF-A0A6H1ZXU7-F1
#
_entry.id   AF-A0A6H1ZXU7-F1
#
_cell.length_a   1.000
_cell.length_b   1.000
_cell.length_c   1.000
_cell.angle_alpha   90.00
_cell.angle_beta   90.00
_cell.angle_gamma   90.00
#
_symmetry.space_group_name_H-M   'P 1'
#
loop_
_entity.id
_entity.type
_entity.pdbx_description
1 polymer ?
#
loop_
_entity_poly.entity_id
_entity_poly.type
_entity_poly.pdbx_seq_one_letter_code
_entity_poly.pdbx_strand_id
1 'polypeptide(L)'
;MSSRAIERERQNLIDKYNAQAGRMTGVTSEQQEALQGTSGTPNDANRYVTELDAANLVTGPASAVDNNLAQFNGITGKIVEDSGLPNTDVTSAVSLKHAIQHAIIATADHTSTATSGKMLKANANGLPVDATNTDAEVASAVTLKHTAGTDTALGAVGSKNPPIDADKAIYRDSTASDALVTSTWTQVKAFLKTYFDTLYVAVTGRYRYAAALADAGTITLPTITANWSAHGFIHCAHASTGVISESAEFEYGSTGAVQIIRGTANIEANGATAGKISLGPAVVANPVVIKNNLGGGVSVNAMITLWYV
;
A
#
# COMPACT_ATOMS: atom_id res chain seq x y z
N MET A 1 -79.32 -81.97 -71.47
CA MET A 1 -80.24 -81.27 -70.55
C MET A 1 -81.45 -80.81 -71.33
N SER A 2 -82.66 -81.03 -70.82
CA SER A 2 -83.88 -80.48 -71.42
C SER A 2 -83.81 -78.94 -71.38
N SER A 3 -84.31 -78.26 -72.42
CA SER A 3 -84.43 -76.79 -72.46
C SER A 3 -85.12 -76.21 -71.20
N ARG A 4 -86.04 -76.97 -70.58
CA ARG A 4 -86.70 -76.58 -69.31
C ARG A 4 -85.81 -76.65 -68.07
N ALA A 5 -84.69 -77.37 -68.12
CA ALA A 5 -83.73 -77.43 -67.01
C ALA A 5 -82.80 -76.21 -67.04
N ILE A 6 -82.35 -75.82 -68.25
CA ILE A 6 -81.49 -74.65 -68.46
C ILE A 6 -82.22 -73.36 -68.04
N GLU A 7 -83.49 -73.21 -68.42
CA GLU A 7 -84.26 -72.00 -68.06
C GLU A 7 -84.51 -71.89 -66.54
N ARG A 8 -84.71 -73.02 -65.86
CA ARG A 8 -84.86 -73.05 -64.39
C ARG A 8 -83.57 -72.65 -63.68
N GLU A 9 -82.44 -73.12 -64.15
CA GLU A 9 -81.14 -72.80 -63.55
C GLU A 9 -80.75 -71.34 -63.80
N ARG A 10 -81.04 -70.83 -65.00
CA ARG A 10 -80.91 -69.41 -65.31
C ARG A 10 -81.76 -68.54 -64.39
N GLN A 11 -83.03 -68.90 -64.15
CA GLN A 11 -83.89 -68.12 -63.26
C GLN A 11 -83.38 -68.16 -61.81
N ASN A 12 -82.93 -69.32 -61.31
CA ASN A 12 -82.32 -69.43 -59.99
C ASN A 12 -81.06 -68.58 -59.82
N LEU A 13 -80.23 -68.47 -60.86
CA LEU A 13 -79.03 -67.63 -60.83
C LEU A 13 -79.40 -66.14 -60.83
N ILE A 14 -80.41 -65.74 -61.61
CA ILE A 14 -80.94 -64.37 -61.61
C ILE A 14 -81.49 -64.01 -60.23
N ASP A 15 -82.27 -64.90 -59.61
CA ASP A 15 -82.86 -64.67 -58.30
C ASP A 15 -81.79 -64.58 -57.19
N LYS A 16 -80.75 -65.43 -57.25
CA LYS A 16 -79.59 -65.36 -56.35
C LYS A 16 -78.80 -64.07 -56.52
N TYR A 17 -78.56 -63.65 -57.77
CA TYR A 17 -77.84 -62.41 -58.07
C TYR A 17 -78.62 -61.20 -57.55
N ASN A 18 -79.94 -61.16 -57.75
CA ASN A 18 -80.80 -60.08 -57.26
C ASN A 18 -80.84 -60.03 -55.72
N ALA A 19 -80.89 -61.19 -55.06
CA ALA A 19 -80.85 -61.28 -53.60
C ALA A 19 -79.49 -60.86 -53.01
N GLN A 20 -78.39 -61.14 -53.70
CA GLN A 20 -77.06 -60.66 -53.32
C GLN A 20 -76.87 -59.17 -53.62
N ALA A 21 -77.33 -58.68 -54.76
CA ALA A 21 -77.26 -57.26 -55.14
C ALA A 21 -77.98 -56.36 -54.11
N GLY A 22 -79.13 -56.80 -53.57
CA GLY A 22 -79.82 -56.10 -52.49
C GLY A 22 -79.10 -56.09 -51.13
N ARG A 23 -78.10 -56.96 -50.93
CA ARG A 23 -77.26 -56.99 -49.71
C ARG A 23 -75.90 -56.30 -49.89
N MET A 24 -75.53 -55.94 -51.12
CA MET A 24 -74.20 -55.45 -51.48
C MET A 24 -74.18 -54.00 -51.99
N THR A 25 -75.30 -53.29 -51.97
CA THR A 25 -75.34 -51.83 -52.13
C THR A 25 -75.20 -51.20 -50.75
N GLY A 26 -73.96 -50.80 -50.46
CA GLY A 26 -73.52 -50.33 -49.16
C GLY A 26 -74.39 -49.24 -48.56
N VAL A 27 -74.49 -49.31 -47.24
CA VAL A 27 -75.03 -48.27 -46.37
C VAL A 27 -76.52 -48.06 -46.66
N THR A 28 -77.38 -48.62 -45.80
CA THR A 28 -78.83 -48.40 -45.88
C THR A 28 -79.13 -46.90 -45.96
N SER A 29 -80.24 -46.50 -46.59
CA SER A 29 -80.61 -45.08 -46.69
C SER A 29 -80.62 -44.40 -45.32
N GLU A 30 -81.02 -45.12 -44.27
CA GLU A 30 -80.92 -44.69 -42.87
C GLU A 30 -79.47 -44.44 -42.42
N GLN A 31 -78.54 -45.31 -42.78
CA GLN A 31 -77.11 -45.12 -42.49
C GLN A 31 -76.48 -44.01 -43.35
N GLN A 32 -76.96 -43.76 -44.58
CA GLN A 32 -76.50 -42.66 -45.44
C GLN A 32 -77.05 -41.31 -44.99
N GLU A 33 -78.28 -41.28 -44.46
CA GLU A 33 -78.90 -40.10 -43.84
C GLU A 33 -78.25 -39.79 -42.48
N ALA A 34 -77.96 -40.81 -41.66
CA ALA A 34 -77.25 -40.65 -40.40
C ALA A 34 -75.82 -40.11 -40.55
N LEU A 35 -75.14 -40.41 -41.67
CA LEU A 35 -73.80 -39.87 -41.95
C LEU A 35 -73.83 -38.42 -42.45
N GLN A 36 -74.94 -37.96 -43.03
CA GLN A 36 -75.00 -36.67 -43.72
C GLN A 36 -75.51 -35.51 -42.86
N GLY A 37 -76.06 -35.76 -41.67
CA GLY A 37 -76.45 -34.66 -40.79
C GLY A 37 -76.83 -35.10 -39.38
N THR A 38 -76.00 -34.76 -38.39
CA THR A 38 -76.35 -34.14 -37.10
C THR A 38 -75.26 -34.41 -36.06
N SER A 39 -74.75 -33.34 -35.43
CA SER A 39 -74.03 -33.42 -34.15
C SER A 39 -75.03 -33.66 -33.01
N GLY A 40 -74.64 -34.37 -31.95
CA GLY A 40 -75.49 -34.59 -30.75
C GLY A 40 -75.18 -35.89 -29.99
N THR A 41 -75.79 -36.04 -28.81
CA THR A 41 -75.68 -37.23 -27.94
C THR A 41 -76.31 -38.47 -28.58
N PRO A 42 -75.66 -39.64 -28.56
CA PRO A 42 -76.22 -40.88 -29.11
C PRO A 42 -77.57 -41.22 -28.48
N ASN A 43 -78.54 -41.57 -29.32
CA ASN A 43 -79.84 -42.11 -28.92
C ASN A 43 -80.29 -43.18 -29.91
N ASP A 44 -81.47 -43.77 -29.71
CA ASP A 44 -81.98 -44.87 -30.53
C ASP A 44 -82.14 -44.51 -32.02
N ALA A 45 -82.29 -43.22 -32.32
CA ALA A 45 -82.39 -42.65 -33.67
C ALA A 45 -81.03 -42.21 -34.25
N ASN A 46 -79.95 -42.13 -33.45
CA ASN A 46 -78.64 -41.65 -33.86
C ASN A 46 -77.50 -42.48 -33.25
N ARG A 47 -77.46 -43.77 -33.62
CA ARG A 47 -76.63 -44.80 -33.00
C ARG A 47 -75.15 -44.82 -33.43
N TYR A 48 -74.79 -44.04 -34.44
CA TYR A 48 -73.45 -44.05 -35.07
C TYR A 48 -72.69 -42.72 -34.97
N VAL A 49 -73.29 -41.68 -34.37
CA VAL A 49 -72.55 -40.47 -34.04
C VAL A 49 -71.64 -40.79 -32.85
N THR A 50 -70.33 -40.75 -33.08
CA THR A 50 -69.38 -40.64 -31.97
C THR A 50 -69.60 -39.27 -31.36
N GLU A 51 -69.85 -39.16 -30.05
CA GLU A 51 -69.86 -37.87 -29.38
C GLU A 51 -68.57 -37.15 -29.75
N LEU A 52 -68.67 -36.10 -30.57
CA LEU A 52 -67.73 -35.01 -30.43
C LEU A 52 -68.12 -34.41 -29.09
N ASP A 53 -67.57 -34.97 -28.01
CA ASP A 53 -67.97 -34.69 -26.65
C ASP A 53 -67.66 -33.21 -26.40
N ALA A 54 -68.65 -32.35 -26.66
CA ALA A 54 -68.52 -30.91 -26.61
C ALA A 54 -68.07 -30.45 -25.22
N ALA A 55 -68.33 -31.28 -24.19
CA ALA A 55 -67.84 -31.05 -22.84
C ALA A 55 -66.32 -31.25 -22.70
N ASN A 56 -65.66 -31.93 -23.64
CA ASN A 56 -64.22 -32.20 -23.68
C ASN A 56 -63.47 -31.42 -24.77
N LEU A 57 -64.17 -30.57 -25.53
CA LEU A 57 -63.51 -29.65 -26.45
C LEU A 57 -62.90 -28.50 -25.67
N VAL A 58 -61.67 -28.13 -26.04
CA VAL A 58 -61.10 -26.85 -25.63
C VAL A 58 -61.77 -25.75 -26.43
N THR A 59 -62.45 -24.83 -25.75
CA THR A 59 -63.08 -23.68 -26.39
C THR A 59 -62.12 -22.48 -26.35
N GLY A 60 -61.99 -21.80 -27.48
CA GLY A 60 -61.15 -20.61 -27.63
C GLY A 60 -61.80 -19.34 -27.06
N PRO A 61 -61.06 -18.22 -27.07
CA PRO A 61 -61.58 -16.94 -26.64
C PRO A 61 -62.75 -16.49 -27.52
N ALA A 62 -63.73 -15.80 -26.92
CA ALA A 62 -64.79 -15.13 -27.67
C ALA A 62 -64.24 -14.02 -28.59
N SER A 63 -63.09 -13.43 -28.24
CA SER A 63 -62.32 -12.47 -29.01
C SER A 63 -60.86 -12.49 -28.56
N ALA A 64 -59.92 -12.36 -29.50
CA ALA A 64 -58.50 -12.28 -29.20
C ALA A 64 -57.84 -11.16 -30.01
N VAL A 65 -56.82 -10.54 -29.42
CA VAL A 65 -55.90 -9.65 -30.11
C VAL A 65 -54.75 -10.45 -30.72
N ASP A 66 -54.34 -10.07 -31.93
CA ASP A 66 -53.23 -10.72 -32.62
C ASP A 66 -51.93 -10.63 -31.83
N ASN A 67 -51.10 -11.67 -31.90
CA ASN A 67 -49.82 -11.82 -31.20
C ASN A 67 -49.86 -11.80 -29.66
N ASN A 68 -51.02 -11.87 -29.01
CA ASN A 68 -51.07 -12.14 -27.57
C ASN A 68 -50.86 -13.64 -27.26
N LEU A 69 -50.31 -13.93 -26.09
CA LEU A 69 -50.23 -15.31 -25.60
C LEU A 69 -51.62 -15.84 -25.22
N ALA A 70 -51.90 -17.10 -25.53
CA ALA A 70 -53.09 -17.79 -25.04
C ALA A 70 -52.89 -18.23 -23.58
N GLN A 71 -53.91 -18.08 -22.72
CA GLN A 71 -53.90 -18.62 -21.37
C GLN A 71 -55.17 -19.43 -21.10
N PHE A 72 -55.10 -20.42 -20.19
CA PHE A 72 -56.28 -21.15 -19.77
C PHE A 72 -57.07 -20.35 -18.73
N ASN A 73 -58.37 -20.20 -18.96
CA ASN A 73 -59.29 -19.62 -17.98
C ASN A 73 -59.93 -20.74 -17.14
N GLY A 74 -59.70 -20.70 -15.83
CA GLY A 74 -60.25 -21.65 -14.88
C GLY A 74 -59.43 -22.93 -14.72
N ILE A 75 -59.97 -23.87 -13.95
CA ILE A 75 -59.21 -25.01 -13.39
C ILE A 75 -59.24 -26.25 -14.28
N THR A 76 -60.20 -26.33 -15.22
CA THR A 76 -60.39 -27.51 -16.06
C THR A 76 -59.44 -27.57 -17.26
N GLY A 77 -58.76 -26.46 -17.59
CA GLY A 77 -57.92 -26.34 -18.79
C GLY A 77 -58.72 -26.40 -20.11
N LYS A 78 -60.05 -26.31 -20.05
CA LYS A 78 -60.94 -26.45 -21.23
C LYS A 78 -61.30 -25.12 -21.88
N ILE A 79 -61.04 -24.00 -21.22
CA ILE A 79 -61.32 -22.67 -21.75
C ILE A 79 -59.99 -21.98 -21.98
N VAL A 80 -59.76 -21.48 -23.19
CA VAL A 80 -58.65 -20.59 -23.52
C VAL A 80 -59.18 -19.16 -23.63
N GLU A 81 -58.43 -18.21 -23.09
CA GLU A 81 -58.68 -16.78 -23.22
C GLU A 81 -57.45 -16.05 -23.76
N ASP A 82 -57.67 -14.82 -24.23
CA ASP A 82 -56.59 -13.88 -24.52
C ASP A 82 -55.97 -13.43 -23.19
N SER A 83 -54.67 -13.67 -23.00
CA SER A 83 -53.97 -13.27 -21.77
C SER A 83 -53.87 -11.75 -21.59
N GLY A 84 -54.05 -10.98 -22.67
CA GLY A 84 -53.70 -9.57 -22.70
C GLY A 84 -52.19 -9.32 -22.62
N LEU A 85 -51.35 -10.37 -22.74
CA LEU A 85 -49.89 -10.28 -22.78
C LEU A 85 -49.40 -10.41 -24.23
N PRO A 86 -48.99 -9.30 -24.87
CA PRO A 86 -48.39 -9.34 -26.20
C PRO A 86 -47.09 -10.14 -26.22
N ASN A 87 -46.84 -10.86 -27.31
CA ASN A 87 -45.56 -11.54 -27.56
C ASN A 87 -44.38 -10.55 -27.57
N THR A 88 -44.63 -9.28 -27.89
CA THR A 88 -43.63 -8.21 -27.77
C THR A 88 -43.20 -8.00 -26.33
N ASP A 89 -44.12 -8.04 -25.36
CA ASP A 89 -43.80 -7.84 -23.95
C ASP A 89 -43.03 -9.02 -23.37
N VAL A 90 -43.36 -10.24 -23.80
CA VAL A 90 -42.61 -11.46 -23.47
C VAL A 90 -41.21 -11.39 -24.07
N THR A 91 -41.10 -10.99 -25.34
CA THR A 91 -39.82 -10.77 -26.02
C THR A 91 -39.01 -9.71 -25.29
N SER A 92 -39.62 -8.58 -24.92
CA SER A 92 -38.99 -7.52 -24.13
C SER A 92 -38.56 -8.02 -22.76
N ALA A 93 -39.37 -8.80 -22.05
CA ALA A 93 -39.01 -9.35 -20.74
C ALA A 93 -37.83 -10.33 -20.83
N VAL A 94 -37.80 -11.19 -21.85
CA VAL A 94 -36.68 -12.10 -22.12
C VAL A 94 -35.44 -11.32 -22.52
N SER A 95 -35.56 -10.35 -23.43
CA SER A 95 -34.47 -9.48 -23.83
C SER A 95 -33.94 -8.63 -22.67
N LEU A 96 -34.79 -8.09 -21.80
CA LEU A 96 -34.39 -7.35 -20.61
C LEU A 96 -33.69 -8.27 -19.61
N LYS A 97 -34.19 -9.49 -19.38
CA LYS A 97 -33.51 -10.48 -18.51
C LYS A 97 -32.17 -10.97 -19.08
N HIS A 98 -32.04 -11.08 -20.40
CA HIS A 98 -30.78 -11.45 -21.07
C HIS A 98 -29.86 -10.24 -21.33
N ALA A 99 -30.38 -9.01 -21.30
CA ALA A 99 -29.59 -7.77 -21.34
C ALA A 99 -29.07 -7.38 -19.95
N ILE A 100 -29.64 -7.95 -18.87
CA ILE A 100 -28.94 -8.15 -17.60
C ILE A 100 -27.90 -9.28 -17.80
N GLN A 101 -27.09 -9.16 -18.85
CA GLN A 101 -25.81 -9.82 -18.94
C GLN A 101 -24.95 -9.17 -17.86
N HIS A 102 -24.21 -9.98 -17.11
CA HIS A 102 -23.32 -9.58 -16.03
C HIS A 102 -22.11 -8.72 -16.48
N ALA A 103 -22.29 -7.84 -17.45
CA ALA A 103 -21.27 -6.99 -18.04
C ALA A 103 -21.21 -5.68 -17.24
N ILE A 104 -20.22 -5.58 -16.34
CA ILE A 104 -19.93 -4.44 -15.45
C ILE A 104 -19.53 -3.15 -16.23
N ILE A 105 -19.81 -3.06 -17.53
CA ILE A 105 -19.40 -1.98 -18.43
C ILE A 105 -20.55 -1.33 -19.19
N ALA A 106 -21.80 -1.82 -19.07
CA ALA A 106 -22.95 -1.14 -19.66
C ALA A 106 -23.53 -0.13 -18.66
N THR A 107 -23.79 1.12 -19.04
CA THR A 107 -24.38 2.12 -18.13
C THR A 107 -25.87 1.91 -17.84
N ALA A 108 -26.49 0.90 -18.47
CA ALA A 108 -27.92 0.62 -18.36
C ALA A 108 -28.27 -0.32 -17.20
N ASP A 109 -27.34 -1.15 -16.73
CA ASP A 109 -27.56 -2.17 -15.69
C ASP A 109 -26.99 -1.78 -14.31
N HIS A 110 -26.15 -0.73 -14.25
CA HIS A 110 -25.73 -0.11 -13.01
C HIS A 110 -25.65 1.43 -13.18
N THR A 111 -26.21 2.19 -12.23
CA THR A 111 -26.17 3.68 -12.24
C THR A 111 -24.79 4.24 -11.88
N SER A 112 -23.80 3.38 -11.74
CA SER A 112 -22.45 3.69 -11.31
C SER A 112 -21.49 3.50 -12.49
N THR A 113 -20.52 4.39 -12.63
CA THR A 113 -19.52 4.29 -13.70
C THR A 113 -18.36 3.43 -13.22
N ALA A 114 -18.10 2.30 -13.88
CA ALA A 114 -16.85 1.57 -13.74
C ALA A 114 -15.82 2.19 -14.70
N THR A 115 -14.79 2.83 -14.16
CA THR A 115 -13.72 3.45 -14.96
C THR A 115 -12.56 2.47 -15.14
N SER A 116 -12.12 2.25 -16.37
CA SER A 116 -10.93 1.43 -16.65
C SER A 116 -9.71 1.93 -15.87
N GLY A 117 -8.97 1.02 -15.23
CA GLY A 117 -7.81 1.34 -14.40
C GLY A 117 -8.14 1.82 -12.98
N LYS A 118 -9.42 1.88 -12.59
CA LYS A 118 -9.84 2.01 -11.19
C LYS A 118 -10.17 0.64 -10.61
N MET A 119 -9.98 0.51 -9.31
CA MET A 119 -10.52 -0.63 -8.57
C MET A 119 -12.03 -0.45 -8.36
N LEU A 120 -12.78 -1.53 -8.23
CA LEU A 120 -14.22 -1.48 -7.93
C LEU A 120 -14.47 -1.83 -6.46
N LYS A 121 -15.48 -1.19 -5.85
CA LYS A 121 -16.03 -1.52 -4.52
C LYS A 121 -17.55 -1.67 -4.63
N ALA A 122 -18.18 -2.34 -3.68
CA ALA A 122 -19.63 -2.35 -3.58
C ALA A 122 -20.13 -1.03 -2.95
N ASN A 123 -21.25 -0.49 -3.45
CA ASN A 123 -21.98 0.59 -2.79
C ASN A 123 -22.92 0.04 -1.69
N ALA A 124 -23.70 0.92 -1.06
CA ALA A 124 -24.64 0.54 0.01
C ALA A 124 -25.70 -0.50 -0.42
N ASN A 125 -25.99 -0.59 -1.72
CA ASN A 125 -26.93 -1.53 -2.30
C ASN A 125 -26.23 -2.78 -2.90
N GLY A 126 -24.93 -2.94 -2.68
CA GLY A 126 -24.15 -4.07 -3.20
C GLY A 126 -23.72 -3.95 -4.67
N LEU A 127 -23.97 -2.82 -5.34
CA LEU A 127 -23.61 -2.63 -6.74
C LEU A 127 -22.14 -2.14 -6.89
N PRO A 128 -21.39 -2.60 -7.91
CA PRO A 128 -20.04 -2.10 -8.17
C PRO A 128 -20.01 -0.59 -8.45
N VAL A 129 -19.10 0.14 -7.80
CA VAL A 129 -18.75 1.56 -8.01
C VAL A 129 -17.23 1.69 -8.02
N ASP A 130 -16.69 2.73 -8.66
CA ASP A 130 -15.27 3.05 -8.56
C ASP A 130 -14.85 3.23 -7.08
N ALA A 131 -13.79 2.52 -6.71
CA ALA A 131 -13.05 2.78 -5.48
C ALA A 131 -12.25 4.08 -5.63
N THR A 132 -11.86 4.65 -4.50
CA THR A 132 -10.99 5.82 -4.47
C THR A 132 -9.60 5.50 -5.02
N ASN A 133 -9.14 4.26 -4.84
CA ASN A 133 -7.84 3.80 -5.29
C ASN A 133 -7.85 3.39 -6.77
N THR A 134 -6.78 3.77 -7.46
CA THR A 134 -6.43 3.31 -8.80
C THR A 134 -5.68 1.99 -8.75
N ASP A 135 -5.68 1.25 -9.87
CA ASP A 135 -4.85 0.06 -10.04
C ASP A 135 -3.37 0.39 -9.86
N ALA A 136 -2.92 1.55 -10.35
CA ALA A 136 -1.55 2.03 -10.19
C ALA A 136 -1.16 2.25 -8.72
N GLU A 137 -2.05 2.81 -7.90
CA GLU A 137 -1.80 3.01 -6.46
C GLU A 137 -1.72 1.68 -5.71
N VAL A 138 -2.59 0.71 -6.04
CA VAL A 138 -2.54 -0.63 -5.43
C VAL A 138 -1.28 -1.37 -5.87
N ALA A 139 -0.94 -1.33 -7.16
CA ALA A 139 0.27 -1.94 -7.69
C ALA A 139 1.54 -1.31 -7.08
N SER A 140 1.56 0.02 -6.94
CA SER A 140 2.64 0.74 -6.26
C SER A 140 2.73 0.33 -4.79
N ALA A 141 1.61 0.25 -4.07
CA ALA A 141 1.60 -0.20 -2.68
C ALA A 141 2.08 -1.65 -2.53
N VAL A 142 1.72 -2.56 -3.45
CA VAL A 142 2.20 -3.95 -3.46
C VAL A 142 3.69 -4.02 -3.76
N THR A 143 4.19 -3.15 -4.64
CA THR A 143 5.61 -3.08 -5.02
C THR A 143 6.47 -2.43 -3.92
N LEU A 144 5.94 -1.40 -3.27
CA LEU A 144 6.59 -0.64 -2.20
C LEU A 144 6.44 -1.32 -0.83
N LYS A 145 5.51 -2.27 -0.68
CA LYS A 145 5.57 -3.21 0.43
C LYS A 145 6.94 -3.87 0.33
N HIS A 146 7.79 -3.61 1.31
CA HIS A 146 8.94 -4.46 1.57
C HIS A 146 8.42 -5.90 1.55
N THR A 147 8.99 -6.75 0.70
CA THR A 147 8.71 -8.18 0.87
C THR A 147 9.22 -8.50 2.28
N ALA A 148 8.38 -9.04 3.15
CA ALA A 148 8.80 -9.36 4.51
C ALA A 148 10.06 -10.25 4.43
N GLY A 149 11.20 -9.72 4.87
CA GLY A 149 12.50 -10.39 4.78
C GLY A 149 13.37 -10.07 3.55
N THR A 150 12.97 -9.17 2.63
CA THR A 150 13.88 -8.61 1.59
C THR A 150 14.55 -7.32 2.01
N ASP A 151 14.07 -6.67 3.07
CA ASP A 151 14.87 -5.65 3.73
C ASP A 151 16.21 -6.28 4.07
N THR A 152 17.31 -5.58 3.80
CA THR A 152 18.61 -6.03 4.31
C THR A 152 18.48 -6.13 5.82
N ALA A 153 18.32 -7.36 6.31
CA ALA A 153 18.22 -7.62 7.73
C ALA A 153 19.38 -6.89 8.39
N LEU A 154 19.15 -6.22 9.52
CA LEU A 154 20.20 -5.43 10.17
C LEU A 154 21.47 -6.26 10.46
N GLY A 155 21.33 -7.58 10.57
CA GLY A 155 22.45 -8.53 10.71
C GLY A 155 23.14 -8.97 9.41
N ALA A 156 22.62 -8.61 8.23
CA ALA A 156 23.18 -8.90 6.92
C ALA A 156 23.86 -7.68 6.26
N VAL A 157 23.95 -6.54 6.97
CA VAL A 157 24.68 -5.37 6.49
C VAL A 157 26.18 -5.66 6.39
N GLY A 158 26.83 -5.16 5.34
CA GLY A 158 28.26 -5.36 5.12
C GLY A 158 29.10 -4.76 6.25
N SER A 159 30.21 -5.42 6.58
CA SER A 159 31.17 -4.90 7.56
C SER A 159 32.07 -3.84 6.92
N LYS A 160 32.23 -2.70 7.60
CA LYS A 160 33.21 -1.67 7.26
C LYS A 160 34.15 -1.47 8.44
N ASN A 161 35.46 -1.58 8.21
CA ASN A 161 36.46 -1.39 9.25
C ASN A 161 37.73 -0.74 8.66
N PRO A 162 38.14 0.45 9.13
CA PRO A 162 37.46 1.33 10.10
C PRO A 162 36.38 2.20 9.43
N PRO A 163 35.44 2.78 10.20
CA PRO A 163 34.64 3.91 9.74
C PRO A 163 35.53 5.09 9.34
N ILE A 164 35.16 5.79 8.25
CA ILE A 164 35.78 7.05 7.83
C ILE A 164 34.95 8.23 8.31
N ASP A 165 35.56 9.41 8.33
CA ASP A 165 34.99 10.66 8.84
C ASP A 165 33.63 11.05 8.24
N ALA A 166 33.41 10.74 6.97
CA ALA A 166 32.17 11.01 6.27
C ALA A 166 31.05 9.97 6.53
N ASP A 167 31.35 8.84 7.18
CA ASP A 167 30.36 7.81 7.46
C ASP A 167 29.31 8.30 8.46
N LYS A 168 28.08 7.80 8.34
CA LYS A 168 26.95 8.22 9.18
C LYS A 168 26.62 7.17 10.24
N ALA A 169 26.48 7.61 11.48
CA ALA A 169 25.86 6.86 12.56
C ALA A 169 24.40 7.29 12.72
N ILE A 170 23.48 6.31 12.77
CA ILE A 170 22.04 6.53 12.91
C ILE A 170 21.66 6.48 14.40
N TYR A 171 20.80 7.38 14.86
CA TYR A 171 20.24 7.37 16.23
C TYR A 171 18.86 8.06 16.26
N ARG A 172 18.22 8.05 17.44
CA ARG A 172 16.91 8.67 17.69
C ARG A 172 17.12 10.00 18.41
N ASP A 173 16.49 11.05 17.90
CA ASP A 173 16.53 12.37 18.51
C ASP A 173 15.33 12.57 19.44
N SER A 174 15.57 12.41 20.74
CA SER A 174 14.56 12.62 21.79
C SER A 174 13.96 14.02 21.81
N THR A 175 14.66 15.03 21.25
CA THR A 175 14.15 16.41 21.18
C THR A 175 13.25 16.65 19.97
N ALA A 176 13.32 15.76 18.97
CA ALA A 176 12.51 15.79 17.76
C ALA A 176 11.47 14.65 17.73
N SER A 177 10.83 14.35 18.88
CA SER A 177 9.83 13.27 19.00
C SER A 177 10.36 11.90 18.55
N ASP A 178 11.60 11.60 18.89
CA ASP A 178 12.32 10.39 18.47
C ASP A 178 12.47 10.28 16.94
N ALA A 179 12.61 11.39 16.21
CA ALA A 179 12.94 11.34 14.79
C ALA A 179 14.25 10.55 14.56
N LEU A 180 14.33 9.82 13.44
CA LEU A 180 15.56 9.15 13.02
C LEU A 180 16.51 10.18 12.41
N VAL A 181 17.68 10.34 12.99
CA VAL A 181 18.69 11.32 12.56
C VAL A 181 20.04 10.64 12.37
N THR A 182 20.99 11.38 11.77
CA THR A 182 22.35 10.90 11.56
C THR A 182 23.39 11.92 12.00
N SER A 183 24.52 11.44 12.53
CA SER A 183 25.75 12.21 12.75
C SER A 183 26.86 11.60 11.91
N THR A 184 27.77 12.43 11.40
CA THR A 184 28.98 11.93 10.76
C THR A 184 29.93 11.34 11.81
N TRP A 185 30.82 10.43 11.40
CA TRP A 185 31.80 9.86 12.30
C TRP A 185 32.75 10.92 12.86
N THR A 186 33.05 11.98 12.10
CA THR A 186 33.76 13.17 12.63
C THR A 186 33.04 13.80 13.81
N GLN A 187 31.72 13.99 13.73
CA GLN A 187 30.93 14.58 14.82
C GLN A 187 30.94 13.68 16.06
N VAL A 188 30.80 12.36 15.86
CA VAL A 188 30.89 11.36 16.94
C VAL A 188 32.28 11.42 17.61
N LYS A 189 33.36 11.42 16.83
CA LYS A 189 34.73 11.55 17.34
C LYS A 189 34.94 12.84 18.12
N ALA A 190 34.42 13.97 17.64
CA ALA A 190 34.54 15.26 18.31
C ALA A 190 33.82 15.27 19.67
N PHE A 191 32.62 14.70 19.74
CA PHE A 191 31.87 14.53 21.00
C PHE A 191 32.65 13.66 22.00
N LEU A 192 33.11 12.47 21.57
CA LEU A 192 33.87 11.57 22.43
C LEU A 192 35.18 12.20 22.91
N LYS A 193 35.90 12.90 22.04
CA LYS A 193 37.13 13.60 22.40
C LYS A 193 36.85 14.64 23.49
N THR A 194 35.81 15.45 23.31
CA THR A 194 35.42 16.48 24.29
C THR A 194 35.09 15.84 25.65
N TYR A 195 34.38 14.72 25.66
CA TYR A 195 34.06 13.98 26.89
C TYR A 195 35.29 13.36 27.57
N PHE A 196 36.20 12.75 26.82
CA PHE A 196 37.39 12.14 27.41
C PHE A 196 38.44 13.17 27.85
N ASP A 197 38.58 14.29 27.13
CA ASP A 197 39.48 15.37 27.53
C ASP A 197 39.11 15.90 28.93
N THR A 198 37.81 16.08 29.22
CA THR A 198 37.36 16.55 30.54
C THR A 198 37.61 15.51 31.64
N LEU A 199 37.42 14.23 31.34
CA LEU A 199 37.69 13.15 32.29
C LEU A 199 39.18 13.00 32.59
N TYR A 200 40.05 13.06 31.57
CA TYR A 200 41.50 12.94 31.77
C TYR A 200 42.06 14.07 32.62
N VAL A 201 41.56 15.28 32.42
CA VAL A 201 41.89 16.43 33.26
C VAL A 201 41.48 16.16 34.71
N ALA A 202 40.24 15.70 34.94
CA ALA A 202 39.71 15.46 36.29
C ALA A 202 40.47 14.34 37.04
N VAL A 203 40.82 13.25 36.35
CA VAL A 203 41.44 12.08 36.98
C VAL A 203 42.94 12.29 37.21
N THR A 204 43.64 12.94 36.29
CA THR A 204 45.10 13.04 36.38
C THR A 204 45.57 14.31 37.06
N GLY A 205 44.72 15.34 37.17
CA GLY A 205 45.11 16.67 37.64
C GLY A 205 46.14 17.34 36.71
N ARG A 206 46.38 16.78 35.52
CA ARG A 206 47.36 17.25 34.54
C ARG A 206 46.64 17.99 33.44
N TYR A 207 46.77 19.32 33.44
CA TYR A 207 46.35 20.10 32.29
C TYR A 207 47.53 20.21 31.32
N ARG A 208 47.38 19.61 30.13
CA ARG A 208 48.31 19.81 29.01
C ARG A 208 47.69 20.80 28.04
N TYR A 209 48.19 22.03 28.07
CA TYR A 209 47.84 23.04 27.07
C TYR A 209 48.97 23.09 26.04
N ALA A 210 48.64 22.81 24.78
CA ALA A 210 49.54 23.01 23.65
C ALA A 210 48.86 23.96 22.67
N ALA A 211 49.40 25.16 22.52
CA ALA A 211 48.89 26.15 21.59
C ALA A 211 50.05 26.80 20.84
N ALA A 212 49.88 26.97 19.52
CA ALA A 212 50.73 27.86 18.73
C ALA A 212 50.29 29.30 19.01
N LEU A 213 51.15 30.07 19.66
CA LEU A 213 50.90 31.49 19.94
C LEU A 213 51.37 32.32 18.74
N ALA A 214 50.41 32.91 18.00
CA ALA A 214 50.69 33.96 17.03
C ALA A 214 51.18 35.25 17.73
N ASP A 215 51.63 36.25 16.96
CA ASP A 215 52.09 37.54 17.49
C ASP A 215 50.99 38.20 18.34
N ALA A 216 51.32 38.66 19.57
CA ALA A 216 50.39 39.12 20.62
C ALA A 216 49.36 38.09 21.15
N GLY A 217 49.49 36.81 20.83
CA GLY A 217 48.63 35.75 21.35
C GLY A 217 48.75 35.60 22.88
N THR A 218 47.62 35.24 23.51
CA THR A 218 47.56 34.99 24.96
C THR A 218 47.12 33.56 25.24
N ILE A 219 47.81 32.86 26.16
CA ILE A 219 47.27 31.65 26.79
C ILE A 219 46.75 32.07 28.15
N THR A 220 45.47 31.77 28.35
CA THR A 220 44.72 31.99 29.58
C THR A 220 44.74 30.68 30.37
N LEU A 221 45.44 30.63 31.50
CA LEU A 221 45.31 29.47 32.39
C LEU A 221 43.92 29.45 33.04
N PRO A 222 43.33 28.26 33.27
CA PRO A 222 42.04 28.17 33.94
C PRO A 222 42.13 28.78 35.34
N THR A 223 41.07 29.47 35.76
CA THR A 223 40.94 29.93 37.14
C THR A 223 40.94 28.72 38.07
N ILE A 224 41.94 28.60 38.93
CA ILE A 224 42.01 27.53 39.93
C ILE A 224 41.12 27.95 41.10
N THR A 225 39.99 27.26 41.27
CA THR A 225 39.07 27.46 42.42
C THR A 225 39.43 26.56 43.62
N ALA A 226 40.51 25.78 43.52
CA ALA A 226 40.94 24.87 44.58
C ALA A 226 41.80 25.58 45.65
N ASN A 227 41.68 25.16 46.91
CA ASN A 227 42.46 25.66 48.06
C ASN A 227 43.94 25.19 48.07
N TRP A 228 44.46 24.69 46.96
CA TRP A 228 45.81 24.12 46.84
C TRP A 228 46.64 24.89 45.83
N SER A 229 47.94 25.04 46.11
CA SER A 229 48.90 25.61 45.17
C SER A 229 49.04 24.68 43.96
N ALA A 230 48.99 25.24 42.75
CA ALA A 230 49.34 24.48 41.55
C ALA A 230 50.80 24.73 41.17
N HIS A 231 51.54 23.67 40.88
CA HIS A 231 52.90 23.75 40.36
C HIS A 231 52.88 23.49 38.87
N GLY A 232 53.62 24.27 38.08
CA GLY A 232 53.62 24.13 36.63
C GLY A 232 54.98 24.33 35.99
N PHE A 233 55.16 23.70 34.84
CA PHE A 233 56.27 23.97 33.94
C PHE A 233 55.75 24.61 32.66
N ILE A 234 56.39 25.70 32.23
CA ILE A 234 56.22 26.29 30.89
C ILE A 234 57.41 25.87 30.06
N HIS A 235 57.17 25.14 28.99
CA HIS A 235 58.19 24.83 27.98
C HIS A 235 57.90 25.68 26.74
N CYS A 236 58.85 26.56 26.37
CA CYS A 236 58.78 27.27 25.10
C CYS A 236 59.67 26.57 24.08
N ALA A 237 59.08 26.18 22.95
CA ALA A 237 59.81 25.67 21.80
C ALA A 237 59.68 26.64 20.63
N HIS A 238 60.80 26.91 19.96
CA HIS A 238 60.79 27.72 18.75
C HIS A 238 60.07 26.94 17.63
N ALA A 239 59.09 27.58 16.98
CA ALA A 239 58.20 26.90 16.03
C ALA A 239 58.95 26.31 14.82
N SER A 240 60.10 26.84 14.45
CA SER A 240 60.88 26.38 13.29
C SER A 240 61.93 25.31 13.61
N THR A 241 62.39 25.18 14.85
CA THR A 241 63.43 24.21 15.24
C THR A 241 62.95 23.10 16.17
N GLY A 242 61.80 23.28 16.85
CA GLY A 242 61.24 22.30 17.79
C GLY A 242 62.07 22.07 19.06
N VAL A 243 63.19 22.78 19.22
CA VAL A 243 64.05 22.69 20.40
C VAL A 243 63.38 23.41 21.56
N ILE A 244 63.24 22.73 22.71
CA ILE A 244 62.85 23.35 23.98
C ILE A 244 64.07 24.15 24.45
N SER A 245 64.05 25.46 24.19
CA SER A 245 65.20 26.31 24.48
C SER A 245 65.27 26.67 25.96
N GLU A 246 64.12 26.80 26.62
CA GLU A 246 64.00 27.22 28.02
C GLU A 246 62.75 26.64 28.70
N SER A 247 62.86 26.42 30.01
CA SER A 247 61.76 25.99 30.88
C SER A 247 61.75 26.84 32.14
N ALA A 248 60.57 27.32 32.55
CA ALA A 248 60.40 27.94 33.85
C ALA A 248 59.41 27.15 34.70
N GLU A 249 59.71 27.07 35.99
CA GLU A 249 58.82 26.49 36.99
C GLU A 249 58.15 27.61 37.77
N PHE A 250 56.84 27.48 37.96
CA PHE A 250 56.05 28.45 38.69
C PHE A 250 55.12 27.77 39.69
N GLU A 251 54.83 28.48 40.77
CA GLU A 251 53.76 28.17 41.72
C GLU A 251 52.62 29.16 41.46
N TYR A 252 51.42 28.64 41.30
CA TYR A 252 50.18 29.40 41.28
C TYR A 252 49.48 29.22 42.62
N GLY A 253 49.53 30.26 43.46
CA GLY A 253 48.89 30.25 44.76
C GLY A 253 47.38 30.46 44.67
N SER A 254 46.66 30.09 45.74
CA SER A 254 45.20 30.22 45.85
C SER A 254 44.68 31.67 45.78
N THR A 255 45.55 32.67 45.94
CA THR A 255 45.24 34.11 45.77
C THR A 255 45.38 34.59 44.32
N GLY A 256 45.70 33.70 43.39
CA GLY A 256 45.94 34.01 41.98
C GLY A 256 47.33 34.56 41.69
N ALA A 257 48.19 34.69 42.71
CA ALA A 257 49.58 35.11 42.56
C ALA A 257 50.43 34.00 41.93
N VAL A 258 51.20 34.34 40.90
CA VAL A 258 52.22 33.47 40.31
C VAL A 258 53.57 33.84 40.88
N GLN A 259 54.23 32.88 41.53
CA GLN A 259 55.62 33.00 41.94
C GLN A 259 56.50 32.11 41.06
N ILE A 260 57.57 32.67 40.51
CA ILE A 260 58.54 31.88 39.75
C ILE A 260 59.44 31.18 40.76
N ILE A 261 59.38 29.85 40.76
CA ILE A 261 60.13 29.02 41.71
C ILE A 261 61.57 28.86 41.21
N ARG A 262 61.75 28.65 39.91
CA ARG A 262 63.06 28.50 39.24
C ARG A 262 63.02 29.08 37.83
N GLY A 263 64.01 29.92 37.50
CA GLY A 263 64.15 30.60 36.19
C GLY A 263 64.18 32.14 36.31
N THR A 264 64.47 32.83 35.22
CA THR A 264 64.35 34.30 35.10
C THR A 264 62.90 34.70 34.86
N ALA A 265 62.47 35.87 35.36
CA ALA A 265 61.11 36.38 35.19
C ALA A 265 60.70 36.66 33.73
N ASN A 266 61.70 36.70 32.86
CA ASN A 266 61.54 36.64 31.42
C ASN A 266 62.05 35.27 30.99
N ILE A 267 61.16 34.44 30.45
CA ILE A 267 61.60 33.29 29.65
C ILE A 267 62.00 33.90 28.31
N GLU A 268 63.29 33.87 28.00
CA GLU A 268 63.86 34.44 26.79
C GLU A 268 63.89 33.31 25.76
N ALA A 269 63.02 33.32 24.75
CA ALA A 269 63.19 32.35 23.66
C ALA A 269 64.57 32.61 23.01
N ASN A 270 65.54 31.74 23.29
CA ASN A 270 66.96 31.94 23.03
C ASN A 270 67.23 32.53 21.62
N GLY A 271 67.86 33.71 21.58
CA GLY A 271 68.63 34.15 20.42
C GLY A 271 68.25 35.45 19.69
N ALA A 272 67.25 36.23 20.11
CA ALA A 272 67.01 37.55 19.51
C ALA A 272 66.61 38.59 20.57
N THR A 273 67.31 39.71 20.57
CA THR A 273 67.35 40.78 21.59
C THR A 273 66.01 41.53 21.84
N ALA A 274 64.85 40.98 21.50
CA ALA A 274 63.55 41.60 21.77
C ALA A 274 62.39 40.58 21.70
N GLY A 275 62.28 39.67 22.67
CA GLY A 275 61.23 38.66 22.68
C GLY A 275 60.97 38.03 24.05
N LYS A 276 60.41 38.79 24.99
CA LYS A 276 60.17 38.32 26.36
C LYS A 276 58.78 37.68 26.48
N ILE A 277 58.70 36.42 26.86
CA ILE A 277 57.46 35.84 27.41
C ILE A 277 57.40 36.30 28.87
N SER A 278 56.43 37.18 29.16
CA SER A 278 56.26 37.78 30.49
C SER A 278 55.03 37.18 31.18
N LEU A 279 55.16 36.88 32.47
CA LEU A 279 54.01 36.62 33.33
C LEU A 279 53.51 37.97 33.85
N GLY A 280 52.30 38.36 33.47
CA GLY A 280 51.70 39.63 33.92
C GLY A 280 51.39 39.63 35.41
N PRO A 281 51.30 40.80 36.07
CA PRO A 281 50.94 40.89 37.48
C PRO A 281 49.57 40.26 37.71
N ALA A 282 49.48 39.39 38.72
CA ALA A 282 48.23 38.83 39.19
C ALA A 282 47.36 39.95 39.76
N VAL A 283 46.41 40.45 38.96
CA VAL A 283 45.30 41.23 39.50
C VAL A 283 44.26 40.22 39.95
N VAL A 284 43.79 40.36 41.19
CA VAL A 284 42.78 39.50 41.82
C VAL A 284 41.66 39.25 40.81
N ALA A 285 41.40 37.97 40.52
CA ALA A 285 40.39 37.44 39.60
C ALA A 285 40.73 37.32 38.09
N ASN A 286 41.95 37.59 37.64
CA ASN A 286 42.31 37.36 36.23
C ASN A 286 43.15 36.08 36.00
N PRO A 287 42.86 35.34 34.91
CA PRO A 287 43.66 34.17 34.52
C PRO A 287 45.09 34.57 34.14
N VAL A 288 46.05 33.67 34.35
CA VAL A 288 47.46 33.90 33.95
C VAL A 288 47.50 34.13 32.45
N VAL A 289 48.05 35.28 32.03
CA VAL A 289 48.19 35.68 30.63
C VAL A 289 49.65 35.51 30.23
N ILE A 290 49.94 34.51 29.40
CA ILE A 290 51.25 34.36 28.75
C ILE A 290 51.21 35.12 27.44
N LYS A 291 52.03 36.17 27.29
CA LYS A 291 52.08 37.01 26.08
C LYS A 291 53.28 36.64 25.21
N ASN A 292 53.05 36.46 23.91
CA ASN A 292 54.10 36.46 22.91
C ASN A 292 54.45 37.90 22.51
N ASN A 293 55.64 38.39 22.88
CA ASN A 293 56.14 39.73 22.54
C ASN A 293 57.26 39.68 21.47
N LEU A 294 57.23 38.70 20.57
CA LEU A 294 58.34 38.49 19.62
C LEU A 294 58.49 39.55 18.54
N GLY A 295 57.50 40.42 18.31
CA GLY A 295 57.60 41.51 17.34
C GLY A 295 57.93 41.03 15.92
N GLY A 296 56.90 40.80 15.09
CA GLY A 296 57.11 40.58 13.65
C GLY A 296 56.81 39.17 13.18
N GLY A 297 55.60 38.68 13.42
CA GLY A 297 55.06 37.52 12.69
C GLY A 297 55.66 36.15 13.05
N VAL A 298 56.49 36.08 14.11
CA VAL A 298 57.08 34.83 14.59
C VAL A 298 56.15 34.18 15.63
N SER A 299 55.87 32.88 15.45
CA SER A 299 55.03 32.09 16.37
C SER A 299 55.90 31.29 17.35
N VAL A 300 55.46 31.16 18.61
CA VAL A 300 56.06 30.24 19.60
C VAL A 300 55.09 29.12 19.91
N ASN A 301 55.58 27.88 19.94
CA ASN A 301 54.81 26.78 20.49
C ASN A 301 55.10 26.72 22.00
N ALA A 302 54.13 27.15 22.80
CA ALA A 302 54.19 27.00 24.25
C ALA A 302 53.43 25.74 24.66
N MET A 303 54.10 24.85 25.38
CA MET A 303 53.47 23.73 26.06
C MET A 303 53.50 24.01 27.56
N ILE A 304 52.33 24.02 28.19
CA ILE A 304 52.21 24.22 29.63
C ILE A 304 51.71 22.93 30.22
N THR A 305 52.39 22.46 31.26
CA THR A 305 51.90 21.36 32.08
C THR A 305 51.75 21.78 33.52
N LEU A 306 50.52 21.68 34.02
CA LEU A 306 50.15 21.96 35.41
C LEU A 306 49.94 20.67 36.17
N TRP A 307 50.29 20.67 37.45
CA TRP A 307 49.98 19.61 38.40
C TRP A 307 49.58 20.25 39.73
N TYR A 308 48.60 19.66 40.41
CA TYR A 308 48.22 20.06 41.76
C TYR A 308 49.03 19.24 42.77
N VAL A 309 49.50 19.90 43.83
CA VAL A 309 50.27 19.28 44.92
C VAL A 309 49.58 19.59 46.24
#